data_AF-A0A9E5RME5-F1
#
_entry.id   AF-A0A9E5RME5-F1
#
_cell.length_a   1.000
_cell.length_b   1.000
_cell.length_c   1.000
_cell.angle_alpha   90.00
_cell.angle_beta   90.00
_cell.angle_gamma   90.00
#
_symmetry.space_group_name_H-M   'P 1'
#
loop_
_entity.id
_entity.type
_entity.pdbx_description
1 polymer ?
#
loop_
_entity_poly.entity_id
_entity_poly.type
_entity_poly.pdbx_seq_one_letter_code
_entity_poly.pdbx_strand_id
1 'polypeptide(L)'
;MLGYAGSESGQSFDVNGERALLDGEILLQTRSHSAWGGAVTACMYLPLERIQVWRQVTDYPRWVQYFPDLVCSEVLSNGEGLQGHKRLYQVAKV
;
A
#
# COMPACT_ATOMS: atom_id res chain seq x y z
N MET A 1 13.00 16.78 18.60
CA MET A 1 11.94 15.89 19.09
C MET A 1 10.61 16.54 18.76
N LEU A 2 10.10 16.33 17.54
CA LEU A 2 8.84 16.91 17.08
C LEU A 2 7.86 15.76 16.88
N GLY A 3 6.75 15.82 17.63
CA GLY A 3 5.69 14.82 17.62
C GLY A 3 4.99 14.78 16.26
N TYR A 4 4.87 13.58 15.72
CA TYR A 4 3.99 13.28 14.60
C TYR A 4 2.57 13.15 15.18
N ALA A 5 1.76 14.21 15.04
CA ALA A 5 0.32 14.11 15.22
C ALA A 5 -0.29 13.45 13.96
N GLY A 6 0.00 12.16 13.78
CA GLY A 6 -0.76 11.30 12.90
C GLY A 6 -1.86 10.67 13.74
N SER A 7 -3.12 10.97 13.44
CA SER A 7 -4.25 10.23 14.01
C SER A 7 -4.15 8.77 13.54
N GLU A 8 -3.46 7.94 14.32
CA GLU A 8 -3.55 6.49 14.23
C GLU A 8 -4.96 6.09 14.67
N SER A 9 -5.90 6.20 13.74
CA SER A 9 -7.09 5.36 13.80
C SER A 9 -6.61 3.94 13.53
N GLY A 10 -6.11 3.29 14.60
CA GLY A 10 -5.81 1.87 14.59
C GLY A 10 -7.02 1.14 14.04
N GLN A 11 -6.87 0.55 12.86
CA GLN A 11 -7.95 -0.17 12.23
C GLN A 11 -8.15 -1.46 13.02
N SER A 12 -9.17 -1.51 13.86
CA SER A 12 -9.62 -2.76 14.47
C SER A 12 -10.45 -3.51 13.43
N PHE A 13 -9.85 -4.47 12.74
CA PHE A 13 -10.64 -5.55 12.17
C PHE A 13 -11.24 -6.32 13.35
N ASP A 14 -12.54 -6.62 13.29
CA ASP A 14 -13.19 -7.46 14.31
C ASP A 14 -12.50 -8.83 14.39
N VAL A 15 -12.71 -9.57 15.48
CA VAL A 15 -12.11 -10.90 15.74
C VAL A 15 -12.31 -11.86 14.57
N ASN A 16 -13.46 -11.76 13.88
CA ASN A 16 -13.75 -12.54 12.68
C ASN A 16 -12.81 -12.19 11.50
N GLY A 17 -12.38 -10.93 11.41
CA GLY A 17 -11.43 -10.45 10.41
C GLY A 17 -10.01 -10.98 10.64
N GLU A 18 -9.55 -11.09 11.89
CA GLU A 18 -8.23 -11.66 12.17
C GLU A 18 -8.12 -13.11 11.68
N ARG A 19 -9.15 -13.93 11.93
CA ARG A 19 -9.16 -15.32 11.46
C ARG A 19 -9.19 -15.41 9.93
N ALA A 20 -10.06 -14.63 9.30
CA ALA A 20 -10.14 -14.56 7.84
C ALA A 20 -8.78 -14.18 7.21
N LEU A 21 -8.09 -13.19 7.80
CA LEU A 21 -6.75 -12.80 7.37
C LEU A 21 -5.75 -13.96 7.48
N LEU A 22 -5.72 -14.68 8.61
CA LEU A 22 -4.82 -15.83 8.79
C LEU A 22 -5.13 -17.00 7.84
N ASP A 23 -6.39 -17.15 7.44
CA ASP A 23 -6.84 -18.14 6.45
C ASP A 23 -6.53 -17.69 4.99
N GLY A 24 -5.92 -16.51 4.81
CA GLY A 24 -5.46 -15.98 3.53
C GLY A 24 -6.49 -15.11 2.80
N GLU A 25 -7.57 -14.71 3.47
CA GLU A 25 -8.55 -13.80 2.88
C GLU A 25 -8.02 -12.36 2.80
N ILE A 26 -8.55 -11.61 1.83
CA ILE A 26 -8.29 -10.19 1.67
C ILE A 26 -9.53 -9.44 2.12
N LEU A 27 -9.40 -8.70 3.22
CA LEU A 27 -10.50 -7.90 3.76
C LEU A 27 -10.56 -6.56 3.03
N LEU A 28 -11.75 -6.20 2.53
CA LEU A 28 -12.01 -4.94 1.87
C LEU A 28 -12.94 -4.08 2.72
N GLN A 29 -12.55 -2.83 2.96
CA GLN A 29 -13.40 -1.82 3.56
C GLN A 29 -13.58 -0.66 2.58
N THR A 30 -14.81 -0.46 2.14
CA THR A 30 -15.19 0.68 1.29
C THR A 30 -15.77 1.79 2.16
N ARG A 31 -15.32 3.02 1.97
CA ARG A 31 -15.86 4.23 2.60
C ARG A 31 -16.25 5.23 1.53
N SER A 32 -17.48 5.71 1.53
CA SER A 32 -17.88 6.85 0.71
C SER A 32 -17.32 8.13 1.32
N HIS A 33 -16.40 8.82 0.64
CA HIS A 33 -15.86 10.11 1.08
C HIS A 33 -16.56 11.24 0.32
N SER A 34 -17.69 11.71 0.86
CA SER A 34 -18.44 12.90 0.42
C SER A 34 -18.51 13.09 -1.11
N ALA A 35 -18.66 14.32 -1.61
CA ALA A 35 -18.93 14.61 -3.02
C ALA A 35 -17.75 14.37 -3.99
N TRP A 36 -16.59 13.91 -3.49
CA TRP A 36 -15.34 13.85 -4.27
C TRP A 36 -14.78 12.42 -4.47
N GLY A 37 -15.48 11.39 -4.01
CA GLY A 37 -15.19 10.01 -4.40
C GLY A 37 -15.40 8.97 -3.29
N GLY A 38 -14.88 7.77 -3.54
CA GLY A 38 -14.82 6.68 -2.57
C GLY A 38 -13.37 6.41 -2.16
N ALA A 39 -13.19 5.83 -0.98
CA ALA A 39 -11.94 5.20 -0.57
C ALA A 39 -12.18 3.71 -0.37
N VAL A 40 -11.19 2.91 -0.75
CA VAL A 40 -11.17 1.48 -0.45
C VAL A 40 -9.88 1.18 0.29
N THR A 41 -9.98 0.45 1.39
CA THR A 41 -8.85 -0.14 2.10
C THR A 41 -8.89 -1.64 1.89
N ALA A 42 -7.80 -2.21 1.42
CA ALA A 42 -7.59 -3.65 1.36
C ALA A 42 -6.55 -4.07 2.41
N CYS A 43 -6.83 -5.14 3.14
CA CYS A 43 -5.92 -5.72 4.12
C CYS A 43 -5.73 -7.20 3.84
N MET A 44 -4.50 -7.68 3.94
CA MET A 44 -4.13 -9.07 3.78
C MET A 44 -3.07 -9.45 4.81
N TYR A 45 -3.05 -10.70 5.24
CA TYR A 45 -1.95 -11.23 6.03
C TYR A 45 -0.88 -11.83 5.12
N LEU A 46 0.37 -11.53 5.43
CA LEU A 46 1.54 -12.13 4.77
C LEU A 46 2.38 -12.83 5.83
N PRO A 47 2.55 -14.16 5.77
CA PRO A 47 3.39 -14.92 6.69
C PRO A 47 4.88 -14.79 6.32
N LEU A 48 5.34 -13.56 6.11
CA LEU A 48 6.70 -13.22 5.72
C LEU A 48 7.25 -12.13 6.64
N GLU A 49 8.57 -12.07 6.78
CA GLU A 49 9.17 -11.01 7.57
C GLU A 49 8.91 -9.65 6.92
N ARG A 50 8.56 -8.65 7.74
CA ARG A 50 8.30 -7.27 7.29
C ARG A 50 9.42 -6.73 6.39
N ILE A 51 10.68 -7.04 6.68
CA ILE A 51 11.81 -6.56 5.88
C ILE A 51 11.84 -7.17 4.47
N GLN A 52 11.49 -8.45 4.35
CA GLN A 52 11.42 -9.16 3.07
C GLN A 52 10.27 -8.61 2.22
N VAL A 53 9.11 -8.39 2.83
CA VAL A 53 7.95 -7.78 2.17
C VAL A 53 8.28 -6.35 1.75
N TRP A 54 8.85 -5.55 2.64
CA TRP A 54 9.17 -4.16 2.37
C TRP A 54 10.13 -4.00 1.18
N ARG A 55 11.14 -4.88 1.07
CA ARG A 55 12.06 -4.89 -0.07
C ARG A 55 11.34 -5.15 -1.40
N GLN A 56 10.33 -6.01 -1.42
CA GLN A 56 9.57 -6.29 -2.64
C GLN A 56 8.58 -5.16 -2.98
N VAL A 57 7.86 -4.67 -1.97
CA VAL A 57 6.85 -3.61 -2.16
C VAL A 57 7.49 -2.28 -2.57
N THR A 58 8.73 -2.00 -2.12
CA THR A 58 9.46 -0.78 -2.51
C THR A 58 10.31 -0.93 -3.77
N ASP A 59 10.34 -2.12 -4.38
CA ASP A 59 10.94 -2.35 -5.70
C ASP A 59 9.93 -1.96 -6.79
N TYR A 60 9.72 -0.66 -6.92
CA TYR A 60 8.69 -0.08 -7.81
C TYR A 60 8.77 -0.57 -9.26
N PRO A 61 9.96 -0.76 -9.88
CA PRO A 61 10.04 -1.31 -11.24
C PRO A 61 9.37 -2.67 -11.42
N ARG A 62 9.31 -3.49 -10.37
CA ARG A 62 8.67 -4.81 -10.41
C ARG A 62 7.16 -4.77 -10.26
N TRP A 63 6.56 -3.61 -9.99
CA TRP A 63 5.11 -3.50 -9.80
C TRP A 63 4.31 -3.98 -11.01
N VAL A 64 4.85 -3.87 -12.23
CA VAL A 64 4.22 -4.42 -13.45
C VAL A 64 4.04 -5.94 -13.43
N GLN A 65 4.76 -6.66 -12.55
CA GLN A 65 4.62 -8.12 -12.35
C GLN A 65 3.49 -8.47 -11.38
N TYR A 66 3.10 -7.51 -10.52
CA TYR A 66 2.13 -7.72 -9.45
C TYR A 66 0.76 -7.10 -9.76
N PHE A 67 0.75 -5.99 -10.49
CA PHE A 67 -0.46 -5.25 -10.84
C PHE A 67 -0.75 -5.39 -12.35
N PRO A 68 -1.73 -6.21 -12.74
CA PRO A 68 -1.98 -6.55 -14.15
C PRO A 68 -2.39 -5.34 -15.02
N ASP A 69 -2.93 -4.30 -14.38
CA ASP A 69 -3.34 -3.05 -15.02
C ASP A 69 -2.20 -2.04 -15.12
N LEU A 70 -1.06 -2.27 -14.47
CA LEU A 70 0.10 -1.40 -14.55
C LEU A 70 1.06 -1.91 -15.64
N VAL A 71 1.28 -1.11 -16.68
CA VAL A 71 2.14 -1.49 -17.82
C VAL A 71 3.54 -0.89 -17.75
N CYS A 72 3.73 0.19 -17.00
CA CYS A 72 5.03 0.79 -16.76
C CYS A 72 5.13 1.26 -15.31
N SER A 73 6.28 1.04 -14.69
CA SER A 73 6.63 1.56 -13.38
C SER A 73 8.12 1.81 -13.35
N GLU A 74 8.53 3.07 -13.20
CA GLU A 74 9.92 3.48 -13.25
C GLU A 74 10.22 4.46 -12.13
N VAL A 75 11.43 4.39 -11.58
CA VAL A 75 11.91 5.35 -10.57
C VAL A 75 12.62 6.48 -11.30
N LEU A 76 12.01 7.67 -11.31
CA LEU A 76 12.56 8.87 -11.92
C LEU A 76 13.66 9.51 -11.06
N SER A 77 13.56 9.38 -9.74
CA SER A 77 14.58 9.86 -8.82
C SER A 77 14.62 9.03 -7.54
N ASN A 78 15.83 8.72 -7.07
CA ASN A 78 16.05 7.89 -5.89
C ASN A 78 15.97 8.66 -4.56
N GLY A 79 15.55 9.92 -4.57
CA GLY A 79 15.44 10.71 -3.36
C GLY A 79 16.79 11.02 -2.69
N GLU A 80 17.91 10.96 -3.42
CA GLU A 80 19.27 11.22 -2.92
C GLU A 80 19.55 12.70 -2.54
N GLY A 81 18.52 13.47 -2.20
CA GLY A 81 18.60 14.88 -1.80
C GLY A 81 17.86 15.18 -0.50
N LEU A 82 17.90 16.44 -0.07
CA LEU A 82 17.37 16.95 1.20
C LEU A 82 15.90 16.61 1.53
N GLN A 83 15.10 16.21 0.53
CA GLN A 83 13.67 15.92 0.68
C GLN A 83 13.35 14.40 0.76
N GLY A 84 14.30 13.50 0.48
CA GLY A 84 14.17 12.06 0.76
C GLY A 84 13.03 11.30 0.04
N HIS A 85 12.27 11.93 -0.86
CA HIS A 85 11.14 11.30 -1.55
C HIS A 85 11.57 10.67 -2.88
N LYS A 86 11.07 9.47 -3.16
CA LYS A 86 11.21 8.83 -4.47
C LYS A 86 10.13 9.34 -5.42
N ARG A 87 10.51 9.69 -6.65
CA ARG A 87 9.55 10.05 -7.70
C ARG A 87 9.37 8.87 -8.65
N LEU A 88 8.13 8.51 -8.93
CA LEU A 88 7.77 7.38 -9.79
C LEU A 88 7.08 7.88 -11.06
N TYR A 89 7.34 7.20 -12.17
CA TYR A 89 6.57 7.29 -13.41
C TYR A 89 5.81 5.97 -13.58
N GLN A 90 4.49 6.07 -13.75
CA GLN A 90 3.61 4.90 -13.82
C GLN A 90 2.58 5.08 -14.92
N VAL A 91 2.33 4.02 -15.67
CA VAL A 91 1.33 4.00 -16.75
C VAL A 91 0.43 2.79 -16.53
N ALA A 92 -0.89 3.04 -16.55
CA ALA A 92 -1.90 1.99 -16.51
C ALA A 92 -2.39 1.65 -17.92
N LYS A 93 -2.94 0.45 -18.09
CA LYS A 93 -3.75 0.10 -19.27
C LYS A 93 -4.95 1.03 -19.36
N VAL A 94 -5.27 1.42 -20.59
CA VAL A 94 -6.48 2.15 -20.97
C VAL A 94 -7.55 1.15 -21.37
#